data_AF-A0A4Q5YPK0-F1
#
_entry.id   AF-A0A4Q5YPK0-F1
#
_cell.length_a   1.000
_cell.length_b   1.000
_cell.length_c   1.000
_cell.angle_alpha   90.00
_cell.angle_beta   90.00
_cell.angle_gamma   90.00
#
_symmetry.space_group_name_H-M   'P 1'
#
loop_
_entity.id
_entity.type
_entity.pdbx_description
1 polymer ?
#
loop_
_entity_poly.entity_id
_entity_poly.type
_entity_poly.pdbx_seq_one_letter_code
_entity_poly.pdbx_strand_id
1 'polypeptide(L)'
;PEFPQVGSGGRNAMAGPVYYVKDAKVMPEYYDKKFFMYDWIRGWIKAVTLLPNGDLDKMEPFMGSTKFSAPIDMEVGPDGKIYVLEYGSGWFSKNPEAAVSRLDYFSGELKDVPKAPSAPGAPKAPVDSAAFGHQQGDPDILAGKELMESLDCKACHKLAEKSIGPGYNEVAKKYSKDKKADVDHLVNKIINGGSGVWGEVAMPAHPSLTQEDARKLTSYILSLK
;
A
#
# COMPACT_ATOMS: atom_id res chain seq x y z
N PRO A 1 2.59 5.61 -27.81
CA PRO A 1 2.94 4.73 -26.68
C PRO A 1 2.85 3.26 -27.11
N GLU A 2 3.75 2.42 -26.62
CA GLU A 2 3.80 0.98 -26.96
C GLU A 2 2.53 0.22 -26.53
N PHE A 3 1.90 0.64 -25.43
CA PHE A 3 0.65 0.08 -24.91
C PHE A 3 -0.43 1.17 -24.77
N PRO A 4 -1.14 1.57 -25.83
CA PRO A 4 -2.16 2.62 -25.74
C PRO A 4 -3.34 2.24 -24.83
N GLN A 5 -3.61 0.95 -24.65
CA GLN A 5 -4.75 0.43 -23.87
C GLN A 5 -4.63 0.71 -22.37
N VAL A 6 -3.42 0.96 -21.84
CA VAL A 6 -3.23 1.31 -20.42
C VAL A 6 -3.52 2.78 -20.10
N GLY A 7 -3.66 3.61 -21.15
CA GLY A 7 -3.92 5.04 -21.02
C GLY A 7 -2.74 5.86 -20.49
N SER A 8 -3.02 7.09 -20.05
CA SER A 8 -2.06 8.01 -19.43
C SER A 8 -2.24 8.07 -17.90
N GLY A 9 -1.24 8.56 -17.16
CA GLY A 9 -1.29 8.70 -15.69
C GLY A 9 -0.12 8.05 -14.96
N GLY A 10 -0.23 7.89 -13.63
CA GLY A 10 0.78 7.22 -12.81
C GLY A 10 1.05 5.78 -13.25
N ARG A 11 2.31 5.35 -13.29
CA ARG A 11 2.74 4.07 -13.87
C ARG A 11 2.85 2.99 -12.78
N ASN A 12 1.72 2.53 -12.25
CA ASN A 12 1.67 1.53 -11.18
C ASN A 12 0.82 0.32 -11.58
N ALA A 13 1.12 -0.24 -12.75
CA ALA A 13 0.52 -1.51 -13.15
C ALA A 13 1.07 -2.64 -12.28
N MET A 14 0.17 -3.45 -11.74
CA MET A 14 0.46 -4.57 -10.86
C MET A 14 -0.09 -5.86 -11.45
N ALA A 15 0.55 -6.98 -11.10
CA ALA A 15 0.15 -8.30 -11.52
C ALA A 15 -0.88 -8.87 -10.54
N GLY A 16 -1.97 -9.40 -11.08
CA GLY A 16 -2.93 -10.22 -10.34
C GLY A 16 -2.83 -11.70 -10.74
N PRO A 17 -3.90 -12.48 -10.52
CA PRO A 17 -3.88 -13.90 -10.80
C PRO A 17 -4.08 -14.20 -12.28
N VAL A 18 -3.62 -15.38 -12.70
CA VAL A 18 -4.18 -16.07 -13.88
C VAL A 18 -5.42 -16.83 -13.41
N TYR A 19 -6.55 -16.57 -14.05
CA TYR A 19 -7.79 -17.24 -13.67
C TYR A 19 -7.93 -18.59 -14.38
N TYR A 20 -8.33 -19.62 -13.64
CA TYR A 20 -8.62 -20.94 -14.17
C TYR A 20 -10.05 -21.30 -13.80
N VAL A 21 -10.90 -21.47 -14.80
CA VAL A 21 -12.34 -21.68 -14.58
C VAL A 21 -12.56 -23.07 -13.98
N LYS A 22 -13.18 -23.10 -12.79
CA LYS A 22 -13.66 -24.34 -12.15
C LYS A 22 -15.16 -24.55 -12.34
N ASP A 23 -15.93 -23.46 -12.35
CA ASP A 23 -17.37 -23.44 -12.56
C ASP A 23 -17.77 -22.21 -13.37
N ALA A 24 -18.35 -22.42 -14.55
CA ALA A 24 -18.81 -21.36 -15.45
C ALA A 24 -19.91 -20.46 -14.85
N LYS A 25 -20.58 -20.91 -13.78
CA LYS A 25 -21.55 -20.10 -13.02
C LYS A 25 -20.86 -19.05 -12.15
N VAL A 26 -19.62 -19.28 -11.73
CA VAL A 26 -18.84 -18.35 -10.89
C VAL A 26 -18.15 -17.30 -11.76
N MET A 27 -17.64 -17.71 -12.92
CA MET A 27 -17.05 -16.82 -13.91
C MET A 27 -17.15 -17.48 -15.30
N PRO A 28 -17.46 -16.73 -16.37
CA PRO A 28 -17.55 -17.30 -17.71
C PRO A 28 -16.27 -17.98 -18.18
N GLU A 29 -16.41 -19.07 -18.95
CA GLU A 29 -15.30 -19.77 -19.62
C GLU A 29 -14.43 -18.84 -20.47
N TYR A 30 -14.98 -17.72 -20.94
CA TYR A 30 -14.24 -16.67 -21.64
C TYR A 30 -13.00 -16.18 -20.88
N TYR A 31 -13.03 -16.20 -19.54
CA TYR A 31 -11.91 -15.75 -18.70
C TYR A 31 -10.92 -16.85 -18.34
N ASP A 32 -11.11 -18.09 -18.81
CA ASP A 32 -10.16 -19.17 -18.57
C ASP A 32 -8.77 -18.81 -19.13
N LYS A 33 -7.75 -19.03 -18.30
CA LYS A 33 -6.33 -18.73 -18.56
C LYS A 33 -6.00 -17.27 -18.84
N LYS A 34 -6.94 -16.34 -18.63
CA LYS A 34 -6.63 -14.92 -18.73
C LYS A 34 -5.88 -14.46 -17.49
N PHE A 35 -4.81 -13.72 -17.72
CA PHE A 35 -4.09 -13.01 -16.68
C PHE A 35 -4.84 -11.71 -16.37
N PHE A 36 -5.10 -11.46 -15.09
CA PHE A 36 -5.68 -10.19 -14.68
C PHE A 36 -4.60 -9.27 -14.14
N MET A 37 -4.50 -8.08 -14.72
CA MET A 37 -3.65 -6.99 -14.23
C MET A 37 -4.53 -5.85 -13.73
N TYR A 38 -3.99 -5.05 -12.83
CA TYR A 38 -4.69 -3.89 -12.26
C TYR A 38 -3.72 -2.73 -12.04
N ASP A 39 -4.25 -1.53 -11.81
CA ASP A 39 -3.43 -0.34 -11.62
C ASP A 39 -3.89 0.46 -10.40
N TRP A 40 -2.96 0.77 -9.51
CA TRP A 40 -3.21 1.50 -8.27
C TRP A 40 -3.82 2.88 -8.55
N ILE A 41 -3.14 3.66 -9.39
CA ILE A 41 -3.45 5.07 -9.59
C ILE A 41 -4.68 5.21 -10.49
N ARG A 42 -4.77 4.33 -11.48
CA ARG A 42 -5.83 4.38 -12.49
C ARG A 42 -7.07 3.59 -12.10
N GLY A 43 -7.00 2.75 -11.07
CA GLY A 43 -8.17 2.07 -10.49
C GLY A 43 -8.94 1.22 -11.49
N TRP A 44 -8.25 0.64 -12.48
CA TRP A 44 -8.84 -0.27 -13.45
C TRP A 44 -8.29 -1.69 -13.23
N ILE A 45 -9.07 -2.66 -13.71
CA ILE A 45 -8.63 -4.04 -13.90
C ILE A 45 -8.73 -4.36 -15.40
N LYS A 46 -7.78 -5.11 -15.93
CA LYS A 46 -7.78 -5.59 -17.31
C LYS A 46 -7.54 -7.09 -17.34
N ALA A 47 -8.29 -7.76 -18.22
CA ALA A 47 -8.03 -9.14 -18.57
C ALA A 47 -7.08 -9.19 -19.77
N VAL A 48 -6.09 -10.06 -19.69
CA VAL A 48 -5.00 -10.21 -20.65
C VAL A 48 -4.99 -11.63 -21.16
N THR A 49 -5.04 -11.76 -22.47
CA THR A 49 -4.81 -13.02 -23.16
C THR A 49 -3.37 -13.05 -23.64
N LEU A 50 -2.68 -14.15 -23.34
CA LEU A 50 -1.33 -14.42 -23.77
C LEU A 50 -1.34 -15.55 -24.80
N LEU A 51 -0.45 -15.47 -25.78
CA LEU A 51 -0.15 -16.56 -26.69
C LEU A 51 0.57 -17.70 -25.94
N PRO A 52 0.61 -18.93 -26.49
CA PRO A 52 1.29 -20.06 -25.85
C PRO A 52 2.77 -19.84 -25.53
N ASN A 53 3.44 -18.92 -26.24
CA ASN A 53 4.83 -18.54 -26.00
C ASN A 53 5.00 -17.43 -24.94
N GLY A 54 3.90 -16.93 -24.36
CA GLY A 54 3.89 -15.87 -23.35
C GLY A 54 3.73 -14.46 -23.91
N ASP A 55 3.72 -14.27 -25.23
CA ASP A 55 3.54 -12.95 -25.84
C ASP A 55 2.12 -12.41 -25.63
N LEU A 56 1.98 -11.09 -25.61
CA LEU A 56 0.68 -10.43 -25.52
C LEU A 56 -0.14 -10.69 -26.80
N ASP A 57 -1.31 -11.30 -26.64
CA ASP A 57 -2.32 -11.40 -27.70
C ASP A 57 -3.31 -10.23 -27.61
N LYS A 58 -4.02 -10.14 -26.48
CA LYS A 58 -5.10 -9.17 -26.27
C LYS A 58 -5.11 -8.63 -24.85
N MET A 59 -5.48 -7.37 -24.70
CA MET A 59 -5.78 -6.74 -23.41
C MET A 59 -7.10 -5.99 -23.49
N GLU A 60 -8.00 -6.24 -22.53
CA GLU A 60 -9.33 -5.64 -22.50
C GLU A 60 -9.74 -5.20 -21.09
N PRO A 61 -10.56 -4.14 -20.95
CA PRO A 61 -11.09 -3.76 -19.64
C PRO A 61 -11.91 -4.90 -19.02
N PHE A 62 -11.68 -5.15 -17.74
CA PHE A 62 -12.54 -5.99 -16.91
C PHE A 62 -13.30 -5.08 -15.94
N MET A 63 -14.63 -5.21 -15.91
CA MET A 63 -15.51 -4.27 -15.19
C MET A 63 -15.21 -2.81 -15.56
N GLY A 64 -15.17 -2.49 -16.86
CA GLY A 64 -14.71 -1.18 -17.36
C GLY A 64 -15.51 0.05 -16.88
N SER A 65 -16.71 -0.15 -16.32
CA SER A 65 -17.51 0.91 -15.67
C SER A 65 -17.23 1.10 -14.19
N THR A 66 -16.47 0.19 -13.57
CA THR A 66 -16.14 0.22 -12.13
C THR A 66 -14.79 0.88 -11.92
N LYS A 67 -14.74 1.82 -10.98
CA LYS A 67 -13.51 2.44 -10.53
C LYS A 67 -13.13 1.85 -9.18
N PHE A 68 -11.98 1.18 -9.13
CA PHE A 68 -11.41 0.65 -7.89
C PHE A 68 -10.61 1.73 -7.17
N SER A 69 -10.67 1.73 -5.84
CA SER A 69 -10.05 2.70 -4.96
C SER A 69 -8.66 2.23 -4.55
N ALA A 70 -7.68 2.46 -5.42
CA ALA A 70 -6.29 2.01 -5.22
C ALA A 70 -6.22 0.50 -4.89
N PRO A 71 -6.55 -0.38 -5.85
CA PRO A 71 -6.41 -1.82 -5.67
C PRO A 71 -4.94 -2.17 -5.47
N ILE A 72 -4.63 -3.05 -4.52
CA ILE A 72 -3.25 -3.34 -4.10
C ILE A 72 -2.91 -4.82 -4.17
N ASP A 73 -3.94 -5.66 -4.10
CA ASP A 73 -3.81 -7.09 -4.25
C ASP A 73 -5.10 -7.66 -4.84
N MET A 74 -4.97 -8.76 -5.57
CA MET A 74 -6.09 -9.48 -6.15
C MET A 74 -5.79 -10.96 -6.21
N GLU A 75 -6.77 -11.77 -5.83
CA GLU A 75 -6.59 -13.21 -5.78
C GLU A 75 -7.88 -13.98 -6.06
N VAL A 76 -7.73 -15.25 -6.46
CA VAL A 76 -8.84 -16.19 -6.66
C VAL A 76 -9.00 -17.03 -5.41
N GLY A 77 -10.12 -16.84 -4.72
CA GLY A 77 -10.46 -17.63 -3.54
C GLY A 77 -10.71 -19.11 -3.86
N PRO A 78 -10.77 -19.97 -2.84
CA PRO A 78 -11.05 -21.40 -3.03
C PRO A 78 -12.42 -21.67 -3.66
N ASP A 79 -13.37 -20.72 -3.52
CA ASP A 79 -14.69 -20.73 -4.14
C ASP A 79 -14.68 -20.31 -5.63
N GLY A 80 -13.49 -20.02 -6.18
CA GLY A 80 -13.31 -19.59 -7.57
C GLY A 80 -13.67 -18.13 -7.82
N LYS A 81 -14.00 -17.34 -6.79
CA LYS A 81 -14.30 -15.90 -6.96
C LYS A 81 -13.05 -15.07 -6.86
N ILE A 82 -13.09 -13.89 -7.48
CA ILE A 82 -12.00 -12.92 -7.39
C ILE A 82 -12.25 -12.00 -6.19
N TYR A 83 -11.22 -11.82 -5.37
CA TYR A 83 -11.19 -10.88 -4.26
C TYR A 83 -10.18 -9.79 -4.56
N VAL A 84 -10.54 -8.54 -4.35
CA VAL A 84 -9.70 -7.37 -4.58
C VAL A 84 -9.53 -6.63 -3.26
N LEU A 85 -8.29 -6.41 -2.85
CA LEU A 85 -7.95 -5.58 -1.71
C LEU A 85 -7.74 -4.14 -2.18
N GLU A 86 -8.54 -3.22 -1.64
CA GLU A 86 -8.52 -1.81 -1.97
C GLU A 86 -8.00 -1.00 -0.78
N TYR A 87 -7.04 -0.14 -1.05
CA TYR A 87 -6.41 0.68 -0.02
C TYR A 87 -7.19 1.97 0.27
N GLY A 88 -7.79 2.58 -0.75
CA GLY A 88 -8.40 3.91 -0.66
C GLY A 88 -7.49 5.05 -1.09
N SER A 89 -8.01 6.28 -1.02
CA SER A 89 -7.36 7.46 -1.63
C SER A 89 -6.36 8.19 -0.72
N GLY A 90 -6.49 8.03 0.60
CA GLY A 90 -5.61 8.61 1.60
C GLY A 90 -4.40 7.75 1.88
N TRP A 91 -3.22 8.34 1.77
CA TRP A 91 -1.97 7.68 2.10
C TRP A 91 -1.84 7.56 3.62
N PHE A 92 -1.62 6.33 4.09
CA PHE A 92 -1.35 5.92 5.47
C PHE A 92 -2.34 6.46 6.49
N SER A 93 -3.59 6.66 6.06
CA SER A 93 -4.71 7.08 6.88
C SER A 93 -5.83 6.04 6.83
N LYS A 94 -6.81 6.16 7.73
CA LYS A 94 -7.99 5.31 7.69
C LYS A 94 -8.88 5.76 6.53
N ASN A 95 -8.85 5.01 5.44
CA ASN A 95 -9.70 5.28 4.29
C ASN A 95 -11.10 4.69 4.47
N PRO A 96 -12.17 5.49 4.32
CA PRO A 96 -13.53 4.95 4.31
C PRO A 96 -13.77 4.01 3.12
N GLU A 97 -12.97 4.10 2.06
CA GLU A 97 -13.01 3.24 0.88
C GLU A 97 -12.14 1.98 1.01
N ALA A 98 -11.32 1.86 2.06
CA ALA A 98 -10.52 0.66 2.27
C ALA A 98 -11.44 -0.55 2.47
N ALA A 99 -11.30 -1.54 1.59
CA ALA A 99 -12.22 -2.66 1.53
C ALA A 99 -11.56 -3.91 0.96
N VAL A 100 -12.17 -5.06 1.24
CA VAL A 100 -11.99 -6.27 0.44
C VAL A 100 -13.27 -6.48 -0.34
N SER A 101 -13.18 -6.33 -1.66
CA SER A 101 -14.28 -6.48 -2.59
C SER A 101 -14.29 -7.90 -3.16
N ARG A 102 -15.43 -8.59 -3.06
CA ARG A 102 -15.64 -9.87 -3.74
C ARG A 102 -16.39 -9.63 -5.04
N LEU A 103 -15.90 -10.20 -6.13
CA LEU A 103 -16.51 -10.08 -7.45
C LEU A 103 -17.40 -11.29 -7.73
N ASP A 104 -18.71 -11.04 -7.84
CA ASP A 104 -19.72 -12.04 -8.15
C ASP A 104 -20.19 -11.83 -9.61
N TYR A 105 -20.06 -12.87 -10.43
CA TYR A 105 -20.61 -12.86 -11.78
C TYR A 105 -22.12 -13.13 -11.75
N PHE A 106 -22.86 -12.37 -12.56
CA PHE A 106 -24.29 -12.54 -12.76
C PHE A 106 -24.59 -12.63 -14.26
N SER A 107 -25.19 -13.74 -14.69
CA SER A 107 -25.60 -13.94 -16.09
C SER A 107 -27.04 -13.50 -16.38
N GLY A 108 -27.71 -12.83 -15.43
CA GLY A 108 -29.09 -12.35 -15.53
C GLY A 108 -29.19 -10.87 -15.91
N GLU A 109 -30.39 -10.30 -15.86
CA GLU A 109 -30.56 -8.86 -16.10
C GLU A 109 -29.96 -8.03 -14.95
N LEU A 110 -29.37 -6.87 -15.28
CA LEU A 110 -28.75 -5.96 -14.30
C LEU A 110 -29.69 -5.57 -13.15
N LYS A 111 -31.00 -5.51 -13.40
CA LYS A 111 -32.02 -5.17 -12.40
C LYS A 111 -32.17 -6.23 -11.29
N ASP A 112 -31.77 -7.46 -11.58
CA ASP A 112 -31.91 -8.62 -10.70
C ASP A 112 -30.61 -8.91 -9.92
N VAL A 113 -29.57 -8.10 -10.12
CA VAL A 113 -28.32 -8.23 -9.37
C VAL A 113 -28.62 -7.98 -7.89
N PRO A 114 -28.37 -8.96 -7.00
CA PRO A 114 -28.55 -8.79 -5.57
C PRO A 114 -27.75 -7.59 -5.09
N LYS A 115 -28.41 -6.68 -4.37
CA LYS A 115 -27.70 -5.57 -3.72
C LYS A 115 -26.68 -6.16 -2.76
N ALA A 116 -25.41 -5.78 -2.92
CA ALA A 116 -24.36 -6.22 -2.02
C ALA A 116 -24.77 -5.92 -0.57
N PRO A 117 -24.59 -6.86 0.38
CA PRO A 117 -24.90 -6.60 1.77
C PRO A 117 -24.10 -5.37 2.22
N SER A 118 -24.79 -4.39 2.81
CA SER A 118 -24.13 -3.24 3.42
C SER A 118 -23.26 -3.76 4.57
N ALA A 119 -21.95 -3.73 4.40
CA ALA A 119 -21.00 -4.06 5.45
C ALA A 119 -20.29 -2.79 5.91
N PRO A 120 -20.81 -2.06 6.93
CA PRO A 120 -19.99 -1.11 7.66
C PRO A 120 -18.95 -1.93 8.43
N GLY A 121 -17.68 -1.83 8.03
CA GLY A 121 -16.58 -2.56 8.67
C GLY A 121 -16.68 -4.07 8.45
N ALA A 122 -16.45 -4.52 7.21
CA ALA A 122 -16.38 -5.95 6.88
C ALA A 122 -15.62 -6.71 7.98
N PRO A 123 -16.20 -7.77 8.56
CA PRO A 123 -15.47 -8.60 9.51
C PRO A 123 -14.21 -9.07 8.80
N LYS A 124 -13.06 -8.94 9.47
CA LYS A 124 -11.84 -9.65 9.06
C LYS A 124 -12.24 -11.11 8.97
N ALA A 125 -12.53 -11.60 7.77
CA ALA A 125 -12.62 -13.03 7.55
C ALA A 125 -11.30 -13.60 8.10
N PRO A 126 -11.32 -14.70 8.86
CA PRO A 126 -10.10 -15.40 9.18
C PRO A 126 -9.60 -15.96 7.84
N VAL A 127 -8.83 -15.15 7.13
CA VAL A 127 -7.95 -15.62 6.08
C VAL A 127 -6.79 -16.21 6.85
N ASP A 128 -6.65 -17.53 6.80
CA ASP A 128 -5.51 -18.23 7.36
C ASP A 128 -4.25 -17.51 6.90
N SER A 129 -3.56 -16.89 7.86
CA SER A 129 -2.48 -15.92 7.69
C SER A 129 -1.18 -16.53 7.15
N ALA A 130 -1.27 -17.69 6.50
CA ALA A 130 -0.12 -18.47 6.07
C ALA A 130 0.21 -18.30 4.57
N ALA A 131 -0.58 -17.59 3.76
CA ALA A 131 -0.37 -17.56 2.30
C ALA A 131 -0.33 -16.19 1.61
N PHE A 132 -0.66 -15.07 2.28
CA PHE A 132 -0.67 -13.75 1.63
C PHE A 132 0.55 -12.91 1.99
N GLY A 133 1.47 -12.84 1.03
CA GLY A 133 2.66 -12.01 1.10
C GLY A 133 2.37 -10.53 0.88
N HIS A 134 2.34 -9.78 1.97
CA HIS A 134 2.98 -8.47 2.07
C HIS A 134 3.53 -8.39 3.49
N GLN A 135 4.84 -8.19 3.65
CA GLN A 135 5.45 -7.98 4.97
C GLN A 135 4.65 -6.89 5.70
N GLN A 136 3.92 -7.28 6.74
CA GLN A 136 3.23 -6.36 7.63
C GLN A 136 4.29 -5.56 8.39
N GLY A 137 4.78 -4.49 7.79
CA GLY A 137 5.49 -3.44 8.52
C GLY A 137 4.50 -2.74 9.44
N ASP A 138 4.97 -2.34 10.62
CA ASP A 138 4.18 -1.50 11.53
C ASP A 138 3.69 -0.24 10.78
N PRO A 139 2.37 0.05 10.73
CA PRO A 139 1.81 1.20 10.03
C PRO A 139 2.46 2.53 10.42
N ASP A 140 2.87 2.69 11.69
CA ASP A 140 3.52 3.91 12.17
C ASP A 140 4.95 4.06 11.65
N ILE A 141 5.66 2.93 11.48
CA ILE A 141 7.00 2.90 10.88
C ILE A 141 6.92 3.28 9.40
N LEU A 142 5.89 2.80 8.70
CA LEU A 142 5.71 3.10 7.27
C LEU A 142 5.30 4.57 7.05
N ALA A 143 4.38 5.09 7.86
CA ALA A 143 4.01 6.51 7.84
C ALA A 143 5.21 7.41 8.22
N GLY A 144 6.03 6.99 9.20
CA GLY A 144 7.25 7.71 9.56
C GLY A 144 8.27 7.78 8.43
N LYS A 145 8.41 6.70 7.64
CA LYS A 145 9.27 6.69 6.45
C LYS A 145 8.82 7.74 5.44
N GLU A 146 7.53 7.85 5.18
CA GLU A 146 7.01 8.83 4.21
C GLU A 146 7.13 10.27 4.71
N LEU A 147 6.81 10.52 5.99
CA LEU A 147 7.02 11.83 6.60
C LEU A 147 8.48 12.28 6.45
N MET A 148 9.42 11.34 6.60
CA MET A 148 10.85 11.63 6.43
C MET A 148 11.24 11.97 4.98
N GLU A 149 10.49 11.47 4.01
CA GLU A 149 10.68 11.77 2.59
C GLU A 149 10.07 13.11 2.18
N SER A 150 8.98 13.54 2.83
CA SER A 150 8.25 14.77 2.52
C SER A 150 8.75 16.01 3.27
N LEU A 151 9.37 15.83 4.43
CA LEU A 151 9.88 16.91 5.26
C LEU A 151 11.33 17.27 4.90
N ASP A 152 11.80 18.37 5.46
CA ASP A 152 13.14 18.94 5.24
C ASP A 152 14.28 18.19 5.95
N CYS A 153 13.98 17.08 6.64
CA CYS A 153 14.94 16.34 7.47
C CYS A 153 16.22 15.94 6.70
N LYS A 154 16.07 15.63 5.41
CA LYS A 154 17.15 15.21 4.50
C LYS A 154 18.17 16.30 4.18
N ALA A 155 17.84 17.57 4.41
CA ALA A 155 18.81 18.65 4.25
C ALA A 155 19.97 18.51 5.26
N CYS A 156 19.69 17.96 6.45
CA CYS A 156 20.65 17.87 7.54
C CYS A 156 21.02 16.44 7.93
N HIS A 157 20.20 15.44 7.59
CA HIS A 157 20.41 14.05 7.96
C HIS A 157 20.45 13.13 6.73
N LYS A 158 21.20 12.03 6.84
CA LYS A 158 21.22 10.95 5.84
C LYS A 158 20.95 9.61 6.52
N LEU A 159 20.66 8.59 5.71
CA LEU A 159 20.38 7.25 6.21
C LEU A 159 21.58 6.63 6.97
N ALA A 160 22.72 6.52 6.31
CA ALA A 160 23.89 5.81 6.85
C ALA A 160 25.05 6.72 7.27
N GLU A 161 25.22 7.87 6.62
CA GLU A 161 26.38 8.74 6.79
C GLU A 161 26.05 9.97 7.63
N LYS A 162 27.07 10.54 8.29
CA LYS A 162 26.95 11.87 8.89
C LYS A 162 26.81 12.94 7.82
N SER A 163 25.96 13.93 8.07
CA SER A 163 25.85 15.17 7.28
C SER A 163 26.07 16.35 8.24
N ILE A 164 25.11 17.28 8.32
CA ILE A 164 25.08 18.31 9.37
C ILE A 164 24.75 17.65 10.72
N GLY A 165 23.72 16.80 10.74
CA GLY A 165 23.35 15.93 11.85
C GLY A 165 23.89 14.49 11.69
N PRO A 166 23.70 13.64 12.71
CA PRO A 166 24.06 12.22 12.66
C PRO A 166 23.25 11.46 11.61
N GLY A 167 23.79 10.32 11.15
CA GLY A 167 23.05 9.40 10.30
C GLY A 167 21.92 8.71 11.08
N TYR A 168 20.78 8.43 10.43
CA TYR A 168 19.64 7.80 11.10
C TYR A 168 19.99 6.43 11.70
N ASN A 169 20.83 5.64 11.03
CA ASN A 169 21.30 4.36 11.54
C ASN A 169 22.12 4.52 12.85
N GLU A 170 22.85 5.63 13.01
CA GLU A 170 23.61 5.91 14.24
C GLU A 170 22.68 6.29 15.39
N VAL A 171 21.63 7.07 15.11
CA VAL A 171 20.59 7.39 16.07
C VAL A 171 19.87 6.12 16.52
N ALA A 172 19.48 5.26 15.58
CA ALA A 172 18.83 3.97 15.85
C ALA A 172 19.69 3.04 16.72
N LYS A 173 21.01 3.05 16.50
CA LYS A 173 21.98 2.28 17.31
C LYS A 173 22.11 2.85 18.72
N LYS A 174 22.24 4.18 18.86
CA LYS A 174 22.41 4.86 20.17
C LYS A 174 21.17 4.73 21.06
N TYR A 175 19.98 4.85 20.49
CA TYR A 175 18.69 4.87 21.19
C TYR A 175 17.89 3.58 20.97
N SER A 176 18.39 2.48 21.52
CA SER A 176 17.87 1.14 21.23
C SER A 176 17.38 0.35 22.43
N LYS A 177 17.46 0.94 23.65
CA LYS A 177 17.33 0.21 24.92
C LYS A 177 15.95 0.34 25.55
N ASP A 178 15.38 1.55 25.57
CA ASP A 178 14.05 1.80 26.10
C ASP A 178 13.21 2.48 25.03
N LYS A 179 12.45 1.67 24.28
CA LYS A 179 11.70 2.17 23.12
C LYS A 179 10.78 3.34 23.47
N LYS A 180 10.16 3.37 24.65
CA LYS A 180 9.21 4.43 24.99
C LYS A 180 9.93 5.70 25.41
N ALA A 181 10.90 5.58 26.31
CA ALA A 181 11.68 6.73 26.77
C ALA A 181 12.53 7.34 25.63
N ASP A 182 13.11 6.48 24.78
CA ASP A 182 13.89 6.90 23.61
C ASP A 182 13.00 7.63 22.59
N VAL A 183 11.78 7.14 22.33
CA VAL A 183 10.82 7.83 21.46
C VAL A 183 10.42 9.19 22.04
N ASP A 184 10.00 9.25 23.31
CA ASP A 184 9.59 10.50 23.95
C ASP A 184 10.73 11.53 23.98
N HIS A 185 11.97 11.08 24.23
CA HIS A 185 13.14 11.94 24.22
C HIS A 185 13.39 12.53 22.83
N LEU A 186 13.41 11.69 21.79
CA LEU A 186 13.70 12.12 20.42
C LEU A 186 12.58 12.99 19.83
N VAL A 187 11.31 12.69 20.12
CA VAL A 187 10.17 13.55 19.76
C VAL A 187 10.35 14.96 20.32
N ASN A 188 10.69 15.08 21.61
CA ASN A 188 10.92 16.37 22.24
C ASN A 188 12.12 17.11 21.62
N LYS A 189 13.18 16.38 21.23
CA LYS A 189 14.33 16.96 20.54
C LYS A 189 13.99 17.45 19.14
N ILE A 190 13.20 16.72 18.37
CA ILE A 190 12.77 17.12 17.02
C ILE A 190 11.92 18.39 17.07
N ILE A 191 10.92 18.43 17.95
CA ILE A 191 10.00 19.58 18.02
C ILE A 191 10.70 20.84 18.54
N ASN A 192 11.50 20.73 19.61
CA ASN A 192 12.08 21.88 20.29
C ASN A 192 13.50 22.24 19.84
N GLY A 193 14.13 21.39 19.02
CA GLY A 193 15.55 21.52 18.67
C GLY A 193 16.49 21.19 19.82
N GLY A 194 17.79 21.38 19.58
CA GLY A 194 18.81 21.28 20.62
C GLY A 194 20.21 20.96 20.10
N SER A 195 21.19 20.99 21.00
CA SER A 195 22.61 20.75 20.70
C SER A 195 23.27 19.85 21.75
N GLY A 196 24.54 19.50 21.54
CA GLY A 196 25.41 18.86 22.54
C GLY A 196 25.47 17.33 22.52
N VAL A 197 24.46 16.64 22.00
CA VAL A 197 24.43 15.15 21.98
C VAL A 197 25.34 14.56 20.89
N TRP A 198 25.46 15.26 19.76
CA TRP A 198 26.15 14.80 18.54
C TRP A 198 27.21 15.79 18.03
N GLY A 199 27.48 16.84 18.82
CA GLY A 199 28.42 17.91 18.47
C GLY A 199 27.88 19.30 18.86
N GLU A 200 28.61 20.32 18.42
CA GLU A 200 28.31 21.73 18.71
C GLU A 200 27.19 22.30 17.82
N VAL A 201 26.94 21.69 16.66
CA VAL A 201 25.90 22.13 15.74
C VAL A 201 24.52 21.84 16.33
N ALA A 202 23.70 22.89 16.46
CA ALA A 202 22.34 22.78 16.96
C ALA A 202 21.37 22.36 15.87
N MET A 203 20.49 21.40 16.17
CA MET A 203 19.33 21.09 15.35
C MET A 203 18.26 22.16 15.60
N PRO A 204 17.76 22.86 14.56
CA PRO A 204 16.65 23.81 14.68
C PRO A 204 15.39 23.14 15.23
N ALA A 205 14.51 23.95 15.83
CA ALA A 205 13.20 23.49 16.25
C ALA A 205 12.26 23.30 15.05
N HIS A 206 11.42 22.26 15.10
CA HIS A 206 10.35 22.01 14.14
C HIS A 206 8.96 22.18 14.80
N PRO A 207 8.56 23.41 15.19
CA PRO A 207 7.33 23.64 15.94
C PRO A 207 6.04 23.41 15.14
N SER A 208 6.13 23.35 13.81
CA SER A 208 5.00 23.02 12.92
C SER A 208 4.70 21.52 12.87
N LEU A 209 5.60 20.68 13.40
CA LEU A 209 5.41 19.24 13.42
C LEU A 209 4.54 18.83 14.59
N THR A 210 3.51 18.03 14.33
CA THR A 210 2.66 17.50 15.40
C THR A 210 3.42 16.48 16.25
N GLN A 211 3.01 16.28 17.52
CA GLN A 211 3.57 15.21 18.35
C GLN A 211 3.38 13.83 17.72
N GLU A 212 2.27 13.62 17.03
CA GLU A 212 1.96 12.34 16.39
C GLU A 212 2.93 12.06 15.24
N ASP A 213 3.15 13.03 14.35
CA ASP A 213 4.08 12.88 13.22
C ASP A 213 5.52 12.74 13.69
N ALA A 214 5.92 13.50 14.73
CA ALA A 214 7.22 13.35 15.36
C ALA A 214 7.44 11.94 15.94
N ARG A 215 6.39 11.33 16.52
CA ARG A 215 6.45 9.95 17.01
C ARG A 215 6.63 8.96 15.88
N LYS A 216 5.87 9.08 14.78
CA LYS A 216 5.99 8.22 13.60
C LYS A 216 7.40 8.31 12.99
N LEU A 217 7.92 9.51 12.78
CA LEU A 217 9.29 9.74 12.31
C LEU A 217 10.33 9.05 13.21
N THR A 218 10.18 9.20 14.53
CA THR A 218 11.10 8.61 15.50
C THR A 218 11.02 7.08 15.49
N SER A 219 9.81 6.53 15.46
CA SER A 219 9.59 5.08 15.33
C SER A 219 10.22 4.52 14.06
N TYR A 220 10.11 5.24 12.94
CA TYR A 220 10.81 4.89 11.71
C TYR A 220 12.33 4.90 11.90
N ILE A 221 12.91 5.99 12.43
CA ILE A 221 14.37 6.07 12.66
C ILE A 221 14.85 4.88 13.50
N LEU A 222 14.18 4.59 14.61
CA LEU A 222 14.58 3.51 15.52
C LEU A 222 14.39 2.11 14.93
N SER A 223 13.67 1.98 13.81
CA SER A 223 13.51 0.73 13.08
C SER A 223 14.68 0.39 12.14
N LEU A 224 15.56 1.36 11.82
CA LEU A 224 16.64 1.24 10.83
C LEU A 224 17.88 0.50 11.32
N LYS A 225 17.70 -0.56 12.11
CA LYS A 225 18.79 -1.34 12.70
C LYS A 225 19.41 -2.34 11.72
#